data_AF-A0A2G6TKH8-F1
#
_entry.id   AF-A0A2G6TKH8-F1
#
_cell.length_a   1.000
_cell.length_b   1.000
_cell.length_c   1.000
_cell.angle_alpha   90.00
_cell.angle_beta   90.00
_cell.angle_gamma   90.00
#
_symmetry.space_group_name_H-M   'P 1'
#
loop_
_entity.id
_entity.type
_entity.pdbx_description
1 polymer ?
#
loop_
_entity_poly.entity_id
_entity_poly.type
_entity_poly.pdbx_seq_one_letter_code
_entity_poly.pdbx_strand_id
1 'polypeptide(L)'
;MKKLILLLIIIATSISCNQSKQSKTQSPNVIDIKSLASKSKTEVEKILGKPNKLEPFSESSTPCKNTACQKGYYQNNKFEIIFVNEKADWITINDLEKYDFNEDNIEIFGLTKVEPEFKNPKDLIRWKNIEGFNEITIFNNGSDKISYAYIKVLAE
;
A
#
# COMPACT_ATOMS: atom_id res chain seq x y z
N MET A 1 68.09 22.26 -40.79
CA MET A 1 67.73 20.90 -41.29
C MET A 1 67.57 19.95 -40.12
N LYS A 2 66.38 19.33 -40.03
CA LYS A 2 66.00 18.05 -39.42
C LYS A 2 64.75 18.22 -38.56
N LYS A 3 63.64 17.80 -39.19
CA LYS A 3 62.35 17.52 -38.59
C LYS A 3 62.54 16.40 -37.55
N LEU A 4 61.90 16.52 -36.40
CA LEU A 4 61.54 15.36 -35.60
C LEU A 4 60.06 15.48 -35.21
N ILE A 5 59.29 14.57 -35.80
CA ILE A 5 57.88 14.28 -35.55
C ILE A 5 57.80 13.36 -34.31
N LEU A 6 56.58 13.21 -33.78
CA LEU A 6 56.08 12.29 -32.74
C LEU A 6 56.00 12.94 -31.35
N LEU A 7 54.91 12.84 -30.59
CA LEU A 7 53.81 11.88 -30.60
C LEU A 7 52.59 12.48 -29.86
N LEU A 8 51.40 12.21 -30.40
CA LEU A 8 50.09 12.50 -29.82
C LEU A 8 49.88 11.74 -28.51
N ILE A 9 49.39 12.41 -27.46
CA ILE A 9 48.57 11.79 -26.42
C ILE A 9 47.37 12.72 -26.17
N ILE A 10 46.30 12.48 -26.93
CA ILE A 10 44.97 13.04 -26.64
C ILE A 10 44.36 12.13 -25.58
N ILE A 11 44.43 12.53 -24.31
CA ILE A 11 43.70 11.87 -23.23
C ILE A 11 42.26 12.41 -23.29
N ALA A 12 41.41 11.75 -24.06
CA ALA A 12 39.97 11.96 -24.00
C ALA A 12 39.42 11.24 -22.76
N THR A 13 39.37 11.92 -21.61
CA THR A 13 38.60 11.44 -20.46
C THR A 13 37.11 11.70 -20.73
N SER A 14 36.45 10.73 -21.34
CA SER A 14 35.00 10.62 -21.32
C SER A 14 34.54 10.40 -19.88
N ILE A 15 34.20 11.48 -19.18
CA ILE A 15 33.42 11.41 -17.94
C ILE A 15 32.03 10.93 -18.34
N SER A 16 31.91 9.60 -18.33
CA SER A 16 30.66 8.89 -18.54
C SER A 16 29.68 9.36 -17.48
N CYS A 17 28.57 9.97 -17.91
CA CYS A 17 27.42 10.25 -17.07
C CYS A 17 26.94 8.93 -16.47
N ASN A 18 27.29 8.67 -15.21
CA ASN A 18 26.71 7.58 -14.44
C ASN A 18 25.30 8.02 -14.02
N GLN A 19 24.37 8.03 -14.98
CA GLN A 19 22.95 8.08 -14.66
C GLN A 19 22.61 6.73 -14.03
N SER A 20 22.66 6.67 -12.71
CA SER A 20 21.97 5.64 -11.94
C SER A 20 20.49 5.79 -12.24
N LYS A 21 20.02 5.11 -13.28
CA LYS A 21 18.61 4.82 -13.44
C LYS A 21 18.23 3.99 -12.23
N GLN A 22 17.62 4.64 -11.23
CA GLN A 22 16.85 3.95 -10.20
C GLN A 22 15.76 3.18 -10.95
N SER A 23 16.06 1.91 -11.19
CA SER A 23 15.09 0.88 -11.50
C SER A 23 14.03 0.95 -10.39
N LYS A 24 12.86 1.54 -10.68
CA LYS A 24 11.67 1.28 -9.89
C LYS A 24 11.42 -0.22 -9.97
N THR A 25 11.88 -0.94 -8.97
CA THR A 25 11.51 -2.34 -8.75
C THR A 25 10.02 -2.33 -8.47
N GLN A 26 9.22 -2.46 -9.52
CA GLN A 26 7.79 -2.64 -9.39
C GLN A 26 7.59 -4.03 -8.80
N SER A 27 7.35 -4.07 -7.50
CA SER A 27 7.25 -5.30 -6.73
C SER A 27 6.10 -6.14 -7.31
N PRO A 28 6.32 -7.42 -7.67
CA PRO A 28 5.34 -8.22 -8.41
C PRO A 28 4.08 -8.61 -7.61
N ASN A 29 3.81 -7.99 -6.45
CA ASN A 29 2.71 -8.30 -5.55
C ASN A 29 2.05 -7.03 -4.97
N VAL A 30 1.78 -6.03 -5.83
CA VAL A 30 1.02 -4.84 -5.43
C VAL A 30 -0.43 -5.22 -5.13
N ILE A 31 -0.91 -4.83 -3.95
CA ILE A 31 -2.33 -4.86 -3.58
C ILE A 31 -2.91 -3.49 -3.92
N ASP A 32 -3.61 -3.36 -5.03
CA ASP A 32 -4.17 -2.08 -5.46
C ASP A 32 -5.41 -1.72 -4.62
N ILE A 33 -5.20 -1.05 -3.48
CA ILE A 33 -6.29 -0.65 -2.58
C ILE A 33 -7.19 0.44 -3.19
N LYS A 34 -6.69 1.20 -4.18
CA LYS A 34 -7.51 2.20 -4.89
C LYS A 34 -8.58 1.54 -5.74
N SER A 35 -8.31 0.34 -6.26
CA SER A 35 -9.31 -0.43 -7.00
C SER A 35 -10.50 -0.87 -6.13
N LEU A 36 -10.30 -0.94 -4.81
CA LEU A 36 -11.32 -1.38 -3.83
C LEU A 36 -12.03 -0.21 -3.15
N ALA A 37 -11.31 0.89 -2.88
CA ALA A 37 -11.82 2.03 -2.15
C ALA A 37 -13.10 2.61 -2.77
N SER A 38 -14.10 2.90 -1.93
CA SER A 38 -15.39 3.48 -2.32
C SER A 38 -16.22 2.65 -3.31
N LYS A 39 -15.83 1.39 -3.58
CA LYS A 39 -16.58 0.49 -4.47
C LYS A 39 -17.76 -0.15 -3.76
N SER A 40 -18.83 -0.36 -4.50
CA SER A 40 -19.94 -1.18 -4.02
C SER A 40 -19.49 -2.63 -3.83
N LYS A 41 -20.22 -3.39 -3.01
CA LYS A 41 -19.96 -4.82 -2.82
C LYS A 41 -19.88 -5.59 -4.14
N THR A 42 -20.80 -5.34 -5.07
CA THR A 42 -20.84 -6.04 -6.36
C THR A 42 -19.66 -5.67 -7.27
N GLU A 43 -19.10 -4.47 -7.14
CA GLU A 43 -17.86 -4.09 -7.82
C GLU A 43 -16.64 -4.74 -7.18
N VAL A 44 -16.56 -4.78 -5.84
CA VAL A 44 -15.51 -5.51 -5.12
C VAL A 44 -15.52 -6.99 -5.49
N GLU A 45 -16.71 -7.60 -5.62
CA GLU A 45 -16.85 -9.00 -6.03
C GLU A 45 -16.29 -9.29 -7.44
N LYS A 46 -16.26 -8.30 -8.34
CA LYS A 46 -15.63 -8.45 -9.66
C LYS A 46 -14.11 -8.48 -9.57
N ILE A 47 -13.53 -7.89 -8.52
CA ILE A 47 -12.08 -7.78 -8.32
C ILE A 47 -11.57 -8.94 -7.48
N LEU A 48 -12.22 -9.21 -6.34
CA LEU A 48 -11.76 -10.20 -5.35
C LEU A 48 -12.47 -11.55 -5.46
N GLY A 49 -13.56 -11.64 -6.23
CA GLY A 49 -14.49 -12.76 -6.21
C GLY A 49 -15.57 -12.61 -5.13
N LYS A 50 -16.48 -13.59 -5.04
CA LYS A 50 -17.51 -13.60 -3.99
C LYS A 50 -16.89 -13.72 -2.59
N PRO A 51 -17.48 -13.10 -1.56
CA PRO A 51 -17.01 -13.28 -0.20
C PRO A 51 -17.22 -14.73 0.25
N ASN A 52 -16.25 -15.25 1.01
CA ASN A 52 -16.36 -16.53 1.72
C ASN A 52 -17.45 -16.46 2.80
N LYS A 53 -17.61 -15.29 3.42
CA LYS A 53 -18.57 -15.04 4.51
C LYS A 53 -19.05 -13.59 4.47
N LEU A 54 -20.32 -13.38 4.81
CA LEU A 54 -20.90 -12.07 5.11
C LEU A 54 -21.43 -12.08 6.54
N GLU A 55 -21.28 -10.98 7.26
CA GLU A 55 -21.86 -10.79 8.58
C GLU A 55 -22.31 -9.35 8.81
N PRO A 56 -23.29 -9.10 9.70
CA PRO A 56 -23.64 -7.75 10.10
C PRO A 56 -22.52 -7.11 10.91
N PHE A 57 -22.25 -5.84 10.66
CA PHE A 57 -21.32 -5.02 11.42
C PHE A 57 -22.06 -3.78 11.97
N SER A 58 -21.97 -3.58 13.28
CA SER A 58 -22.52 -2.41 13.96
C SER A 58 -21.49 -1.87 14.92
N GLU A 59 -21.06 -0.63 14.67
CA GLU A 59 -20.17 0.10 15.56
C GLU A 59 -20.75 1.48 15.83
N SER A 60 -20.71 1.88 17.10
CA SER A 60 -21.32 3.10 17.63
C SER A 60 -20.76 4.38 17.00
N SER A 61 -19.49 4.35 16.57
CA SER A 61 -18.77 5.46 15.94
C SER A 61 -18.98 5.56 14.42
N THR A 62 -19.85 4.73 13.85
CA THR A 62 -20.10 4.67 12.41
C THR A 62 -21.59 4.90 12.09
N PRO A 63 -21.94 5.25 10.84
CA PRO A 63 -23.33 5.22 10.37
C PRO A 63 -24.03 3.87 10.58
N CYS A 64 -23.27 2.79 10.81
CA CYS A 64 -23.75 1.42 11.01
C CYS A 64 -24.41 1.17 12.39
N LYS A 65 -24.48 2.19 13.27
CA LYS A 65 -25.04 2.05 14.62
C LYS A 65 -26.51 1.66 14.63
N ASN A 66 -27.33 2.34 13.84
CA ASN A 66 -28.79 2.14 13.84
C ASN A 66 -29.23 1.14 12.77
N THR A 67 -28.43 0.99 11.71
CA THR A 67 -28.66 0.03 10.63
C THR A 67 -27.33 -0.64 10.36
N ALA A 68 -27.21 -1.92 10.69
CA ALA A 68 -25.96 -2.65 10.54
C ALA A 68 -25.46 -2.59 9.10
N CYS A 69 -24.18 -2.27 8.95
CA CYS A 69 -23.48 -2.40 7.69
C CYS A 69 -23.17 -3.87 7.42
N GLN A 70 -22.74 -4.19 6.20
CA GLN A 70 -22.23 -5.52 5.88
C GLN A 70 -20.71 -5.56 6.04
N LYS A 71 -20.19 -6.61 6.67
CA LYS A 71 -18.77 -6.99 6.61
C LYS A 71 -18.61 -8.23 5.74
N GLY A 72 -17.72 -8.17 4.77
CA GLY A 72 -17.38 -9.29 3.89
C GLY A 72 -15.96 -9.77 4.09
N TYR A 73 -15.80 -11.09 4.05
CA TYR A 73 -14.51 -11.77 4.12
C TYR A 73 -14.20 -12.38 2.76
N TYR A 74 -13.08 -12.00 2.15
CA TYR A 74 -12.71 -12.41 0.80
C TYR A 74 -11.38 -13.15 0.81
N GLN A 75 -11.22 -14.05 -0.16
CA GLN A 75 -9.99 -14.79 -0.42
C GLN A 75 -9.43 -15.45 0.86
N ASN A 76 -10.30 -16.17 1.58
CA ASN A 76 -9.99 -16.87 2.83
C ASN A 76 -9.47 -15.94 3.94
N ASN A 77 -10.20 -14.84 4.19
CA ASN A 77 -9.88 -13.80 5.18
C ASN A 77 -8.64 -12.96 4.86
N LYS A 78 -8.04 -13.09 3.67
CA LYS A 78 -6.99 -12.17 3.25
C LYS A 78 -7.48 -10.71 3.22
N PHE A 79 -8.74 -10.50 2.84
CA PHE A 79 -9.38 -9.19 2.91
C PHE A 79 -10.63 -9.25 3.77
N GLU A 80 -10.77 -8.30 4.70
CA GLU A 80 -12.02 -8.04 5.40
C GLU A 80 -12.48 -6.62 5.08
N ILE A 81 -13.70 -6.47 4.59
CA ILE A 81 -14.19 -5.18 4.08
C ILE A 81 -15.52 -4.86 4.75
N ILE A 82 -15.60 -3.71 5.41
CA ILE A 82 -16.86 -3.16 5.92
C ILE A 82 -17.39 -2.16 4.89
N PHE A 83 -18.65 -2.35 4.52
CA PHE A 83 -19.35 -1.53 3.56
C PHE A 83 -20.18 -0.46 4.28
N VAL A 84 -19.62 0.73 4.45
CA VAL A 84 -20.31 1.89 5.03
C VAL A 84 -21.02 2.64 3.90
N ASN A 85 -22.31 2.97 4.09
CA ASN A 85 -23.15 3.57 3.05
C ASN A 85 -23.05 2.81 1.70
N GLU A 86 -23.07 1.47 1.77
CA GLU A 86 -22.97 0.54 0.63
C GLU A 86 -21.63 0.56 -0.14
N LYS A 87 -20.63 1.31 0.34
CA LYS A 87 -19.30 1.42 -0.25
C LYS A 87 -18.22 0.83 0.65
N ALA A 88 -17.20 0.20 0.07
CA ALA A 88 -16.04 -0.31 0.79
C ALA A 88 -15.27 0.84 1.44
N ASP A 89 -15.20 0.84 2.78
CA ASP A 89 -14.66 1.96 3.56
C ASP A 89 -13.56 1.50 4.52
N TRP A 90 -13.84 0.50 5.37
CA TRP A 90 -12.83 -0.08 6.26
C TRP A 90 -12.33 -1.38 5.66
N ILE A 91 -11.07 -1.40 5.27
CA ILE A 91 -10.43 -2.53 4.60
C ILE A 91 -9.29 -3.01 5.48
N THR A 92 -9.40 -4.25 5.95
CA THR A 92 -8.30 -4.98 6.61
C THR A 92 -7.66 -5.91 5.58
N ILE A 93 -6.34 -5.91 5.54
CA ILE A 93 -5.54 -6.78 4.66
C ILE A 93 -4.60 -7.61 5.54
N ASN A 94 -4.79 -8.93 5.50
CA ASN A 94 -4.00 -9.91 6.23
C ASN A 94 -2.95 -10.57 5.31
N ASP A 95 -2.21 -11.55 5.84
CA ASP A 95 -1.19 -12.33 5.14
C ASP A 95 -0.05 -11.45 4.57
N LEU A 96 0.41 -10.47 5.37
CA LEU A 96 1.45 -9.52 5.00
C LEU A 96 2.83 -9.84 5.60
N GLU A 97 2.99 -10.97 6.28
CA GLU A 97 4.20 -11.32 7.05
C GLU A 97 5.44 -11.55 6.18
N LYS A 98 5.26 -11.67 4.87
CA LYS A 98 6.36 -11.69 3.89
C LYS A 98 7.06 -10.33 3.74
N TYR A 99 6.44 -9.23 4.19
CA TYR A 99 6.97 -7.88 4.10
C TYR A 99 7.55 -7.43 5.44
N ASP A 100 8.71 -6.77 5.39
CA ASP A 100 9.35 -6.17 6.56
C ASP A 100 8.48 -5.06 7.16
N PHE A 101 8.55 -4.85 8.46
CA PHE A 101 7.84 -3.74 9.10
C PHE A 101 8.63 -2.43 8.97
N ASN A 102 8.39 -1.70 7.89
CA ASN A 102 8.95 -0.36 7.66
C ASN A 102 8.02 0.50 6.79
N GLU A 103 8.27 1.81 6.77
CA GLU A 103 7.49 2.84 6.09
C GLU A 103 7.53 2.73 4.55
N ASP A 104 8.57 2.13 3.98
CA ASP A 104 8.70 1.97 2.53
C ASP A 104 7.63 1.01 1.98
N ASN A 105 7.11 0.12 2.83
CA ASN A 105 6.05 -0.81 2.45
C ASN A 105 4.69 -0.15 2.22
N ILE A 106 4.52 1.17 2.38
CA ILE A 106 3.30 1.83 1.88
C ILE A 106 3.11 1.59 0.36
N GLU A 107 4.19 1.38 -0.37
CA GLU A 107 4.17 1.09 -1.81
C GLU A 107 3.52 -0.26 -2.15
N ILE A 108 3.45 -1.21 -1.22
CA ILE A 108 2.76 -2.49 -1.46
C ILE A 108 1.27 -2.28 -1.74
N PHE A 109 0.72 -1.15 -1.30
CA PHE A 109 -0.68 -0.79 -1.51
C PHE A 109 -0.91 0.00 -2.80
N GLY A 110 0.09 0.13 -3.69
CA GLY A 110 -0.03 0.90 -4.93
C GLY A 110 -0.06 2.41 -4.70
N LEU A 111 0.53 2.86 -3.61
CA LEU A 111 0.70 4.27 -3.24
C LEU A 111 2.12 4.73 -3.49
N THR A 112 2.29 6.04 -3.64
CA THR A 112 3.63 6.63 -3.68
C THR A 112 4.21 6.65 -2.28
N LYS A 113 5.53 6.40 -2.16
CA LYS A 113 6.23 6.57 -0.89
C LYS A 113 6.02 7.98 -0.33
N VAL A 114 5.61 8.03 0.93
CA VAL A 114 5.34 9.26 1.69
C VAL A 114 5.67 9.01 3.16
N GLU A 115 6.11 10.05 3.86
CA GLU A 115 6.43 9.98 5.29
C GLU A 115 5.17 9.69 6.13
N PRO A 116 5.25 8.79 7.13
CA PRO A 116 4.14 8.54 8.04
C PRO A 116 3.90 9.71 9.00
N GLU A 117 2.65 9.94 9.39
CA GLU A 117 2.30 10.88 10.46
C GLU A 117 2.76 10.36 11.82
N PHE A 118 2.76 9.03 11.99
CA PHE A 118 3.13 8.39 13.23
C PHE A 118 3.85 7.06 12.98
N LYS A 119 4.89 6.80 13.77
CA LYS A 119 5.66 5.56 13.74
C LYS A 119 6.04 5.15 15.16
N ASN A 120 5.62 3.94 15.53
CA ASN A 120 6.13 3.21 16.69
C ASN A 120 6.79 1.91 16.19
N PRO A 121 8.13 1.79 16.26
CA PRO A 121 8.86 0.62 15.75
C PRO A 121 8.41 -0.73 16.31
N LYS A 122 7.71 -0.76 17.44
CA LYS A 122 7.26 -1.99 18.10
C LYS A 122 5.79 -2.35 17.84
N ASP A 123 5.03 -1.50 17.15
CA ASP A 123 3.57 -1.61 17.12
C ASP A 123 2.99 -1.26 15.75
N LEU A 124 3.00 0.02 15.36
CA LEU A 124 2.33 0.46 14.14
C LEU A 124 3.03 1.63 13.43
N ILE A 125 2.84 1.70 12.13
CA ILE A 125 3.16 2.86 11.30
C ILE A 125 1.87 3.35 10.65
N ARG A 126 1.59 4.64 10.73
CA ARG A 126 0.34 5.26 10.28
C ARG A 126 0.58 6.46 9.38
N TRP A 127 -0.18 6.50 8.30
CA TRP A 127 -0.35 7.63 7.40
C TRP A 127 -1.79 8.13 7.50
N LYS A 128 -2.01 9.43 7.32
CA LYS A 128 -3.35 10.00 7.20
C LYS A 128 -3.47 10.95 6.02
N ASN A 129 -4.67 11.06 5.48
CA ASN A 129 -5.04 11.99 4.43
C ASN A 129 -4.12 11.92 3.20
N ILE A 130 -3.80 10.70 2.75
CA ILE A 130 -2.95 10.46 1.58
C ILE A 130 -3.74 9.81 0.45
N GLU A 131 -3.57 10.30 -0.78
CA GLU A 131 -4.07 9.69 -2.02
C GLU A 131 -5.54 9.18 -1.97
N GLY A 132 -6.45 9.88 -1.27
CA GLY A 132 -7.86 9.52 -1.15
C GLY A 132 -8.22 8.64 0.06
N PHE A 133 -7.27 8.38 0.95
CA PHE A 133 -7.47 7.61 2.18
C PHE A 133 -7.38 8.51 3.42
N ASN A 134 -8.33 8.34 4.33
CA ASN A 134 -8.32 9.03 5.63
C ASN A 134 -7.18 8.49 6.52
N GLU A 135 -7.03 7.17 6.57
CA GLU A 135 -5.98 6.52 7.36
C GLU A 135 -5.52 5.23 6.69
N ILE A 136 -4.21 5.00 6.73
CA ILE A 136 -3.60 3.70 6.47
C ILE A 136 -2.68 3.39 7.64
N THR A 137 -2.87 2.25 8.29
CA THR A 137 -2.03 1.78 9.38
C THR A 137 -1.54 0.37 9.07
N ILE A 138 -0.23 0.14 9.15
CA ILE A 138 0.35 -1.21 9.18
C ILE A 138 0.72 -1.56 10.61
N PHE A 139 0.46 -2.80 11.01
CA PHE A 139 0.70 -3.29 12.37
C PHE A 139 1.77 -4.38 12.37
N ASN A 140 2.56 -4.42 13.44
CA ASN A 140 3.53 -5.44 13.77
C ASN A 140 3.08 -6.14 15.07
N ASN A 141 3.36 -7.43 15.19
CA ASN A 141 3.09 -8.24 16.38
C ASN A 141 4.36 -8.64 17.16
N GLY A 142 5.47 -7.92 16.94
CA GLY A 142 6.79 -8.20 17.49
C GLY A 142 7.69 -9.09 16.62
N SER A 143 7.29 -9.40 15.38
CA SER A 143 8.03 -10.26 14.45
C SER A 143 8.95 -9.51 13.48
N ASP A 144 8.99 -8.17 13.57
CA ASP A 144 9.62 -7.27 12.59
C ASP A 144 9.04 -7.39 11.17
N LYS A 145 7.86 -8.02 11.04
CA LYS A 145 7.07 -8.15 9.81
C LYS A 145 5.73 -7.44 9.96
N ILE A 146 5.11 -7.13 8.82
CA ILE A 146 3.74 -6.62 8.81
C ILE A 146 2.80 -7.78 9.11
N SER A 147 2.07 -7.69 10.22
CA SER A 147 1.03 -8.66 10.59
C SER A 147 -0.21 -8.44 9.72
N TYR A 148 -0.72 -7.21 9.71
CA TYR A 148 -1.86 -6.81 8.86
C TYR A 148 -1.81 -5.31 8.62
N ALA A 149 -2.63 -4.87 7.66
CA ALA A 149 -2.89 -3.46 7.40
C ALA A 149 -4.36 -3.15 7.60
N TYR A 150 -4.63 -1.93 8.06
CA TYR A 150 -5.96 -1.39 8.24
C TYR A 150 -6.07 -0.05 7.53
N ILE A 151 -7.05 0.05 6.64
CA ILE A 151 -7.26 1.18 5.76
C ILE A 151 -8.67 1.73 6.00
N LYS A 152 -8.76 3.04 6.17
CA LYS A 152 -10.01 3.80 6.18
C LYS A 152 -10.04 4.74 4.99
N VAL A 153 -11.05 4.58 4.15
CA VAL A 153 -11.28 5.47 3.01
C VAL A 153 -11.74 6.85 3.53
N LEU A 154 -11.46 7.90 2.76
CA LEU A 154 -11.99 9.22 3.08
C LEU A 154 -13.51 9.21 2.88
N ALA A 155 -14.26 9.51 3.93
CA ALA A 155 -15.72 9.56 3.85
C ALA A 155 -16.14 10.61 2.81
N GLU A 156 -16.93 10.18 1.82
CA GLU A 156 -17.63 11.06 0.87
C GLU A 156 -19.00 11.47 1.40
#